data_AF-A0A3A9ZYM2-F1
#
_entry.id   AF-A0A3A9ZYM2-F1
#
_cell.length_a   1.000
_cell.length_b   1.000
_cell.length_c   1.000
_cell.angle_alpha   90.00
_cell.angle_beta   90.00
_cell.angle_gamma   90.00
#
_symmetry.space_group_name_H-M   'P 1'
#
loop_
_entity.id
_entity.type
_entity.pdbx_description
1 polymer ?
#
loop_
_entity_poly.entity_id
_entity_poly.type
_entity_poly.pdbx_seq_one_letter_code
_entity_poly.pdbx_strand_id
1 'polypeptide(L)'
;MPDQDGDRSTGWLTVARDPGPEETGTGGPAATGPDDPAAVRLAGAATRTRGGLFAALAAALAFPAHFGHNWDALSDVLRDRLATGPLTVRVDDAGQLLADEPAGQYARFLAVFGDVAADAPHPLRVVLHASRPS
;
A
#
# COMPACT_ATOMS: atom_id res chain seq x y z
N MET A 1 -11.82 23.16 18.20
CA MET A 1 -10.64 22.28 18.10
C MET A 1 -10.50 21.93 16.63
N PRO A 2 -9.38 22.21 15.97
CA PRO A 2 -9.17 21.69 14.63
C PRO A 2 -9.04 20.16 14.73
N ASP A 3 -9.85 19.47 13.93
CA ASP A 3 -9.80 18.04 13.70
C ASP A 3 -8.51 17.75 12.90
N GLN A 4 -7.42 17.54 13.63
CA GLN A 4 -6.12 17.16 13.06
C GLN A 4 -6.16 15.67 12.70
N ASP A 5 -7.07 15.24 11.81
CA ASP A 5 -6.96 13.95 11.12
C ASP A 5 -6.30 14.18 9.75
N GLY A 6 -5.27 15.03 9.73
CA GLY A 6 -4.40 15.26 8.57
C GLY A 6 -3.39 14.11 8.49
N ASP A 7 -3.44 13.36 7.38
CA ASP A 7 -2.40 12.46 6.88
C ASP A 7 -1.60 11.71 7.96
N ARG A 8 -2.11 10.55 8.43
CA ARG A 8 -1.32 9.63 9.27
C ARG A 8 -0.22 9.00 8.40
N SER A 9 0.90 9.69 8.25
CA SER A 9 2.10 9.19 7.56
C SER A 9 3.09 8.59 8.56
N THR A 10 3.28 7.27 8.49
CA THR A 10 4.52 6.64 8.94
C THR A 10 5.51 6.68 7.78
N GLY A 11 6.82 6.73 8.02
CA GLY A 11 7.83 6.83 6.95
C GLY A 11 7.69 5.82 5.78
N TRP A 12 7.00 4.70 5.99
CA TRP A 12 6.70 3.67 4.99
C TRP A 12 5.20 3.59 4.58
N LEU A 13 4.27 4.22 5.33
CA LEU A 13 2.83 4.16 5.09
C LEU A 13 2.24 5.56 5.05
N THR A 14 1.63 5.92 3.93
CA THR A 14 0.88 7.16 3.77
C THR A 14 -0.58 6.84 3.51
N VAL A 15 -1.48 7.41 4.31
CA VAL A 15 -2.93 7.29 4.13
C VAL A 15 -3.43 8.61 3.54
N ALA A 16 -3.50 8.65 2.21
CA ALA A 16 -4.01 9.80 1.49
C ALA A 16 -5.54 9.71 1.40
N ARG A 17 -6.21 10.79 1.79
CA ARG A 17 -7.62 11.01 1.45
C ARG A 17 -7.65 11.92 0.24
N ASP A 18 -8.54 11.64 -0.71
CA ASP A 18 -8.75 12.52 -1.86
C ASP A 18 -8.93 13.97 -1.36
N PRO A 19 -8.04 14.91 -1.72
CA PRO A 19 -8.20 16.28 -1.31
C PRO A 19 -9.51 16.76 -1.94
N GLY A 20 -10.43 17.26 -1.11
CA GLY A 20 -11.60 17.93 -1.65
C GLY A 20 -11.18 19.03 -2.63
N PRO A 21 -12.06 19.48 -3.55
CA PRO A 21 -11.72 20.35 -4.68
C PRO A 21 -11.13 21.74 -4.33
N GLU A 22 -10.75 22.02 -3.07
CA GLU A 22 -10.26 23.33 -2.61
C GLU A 22 -8.83 23.38 -2.04
N GLU A 23 -8.08 22.28 -1.95
CA GLU A 23 -6.73 22.34 -1.34
C GLU A 23 -5.61 22.27 -2.40
N THR A 24 -5.59 23.29 -3.27
CA THR A 24 -4.44 23.57 -4.15
C THR A 24 -3.37 24.33 -3.35
N GLY A 25 -2.72 23.65 -2.40
CA GLY A 25 -1.73 24.24 -1.51
C GLY A 25 -0.32 23.70 -1.73
N THR A 26 0.45 24.39 -2.56
CA THR A 26 1.94 24.51 -2.57
C THR A 26 2.75 23.22 -2.47
N GLY A 27 3.35 22.83 -3.61
CA GLY A 27 4.34 21.77 -3.69
C GLY A 27 5.53 21.97 -2.75
N GLY A 28 5.72 20.99 -1.86
CA GLY A 28 7.01 20.71 -1.21
C GLY A 28 7.95 19.97 -2.17
N PRO A 29 9.28 20.06 -1.96
CA PRO A 29 10.25 19.63 -2.96
C PRO A 29 10.26 18.12 -3.09
N ALA A 30 10.01 17.63 -4.31
CA ALA A 30 10.44 16.34 -4.86
C ALA A 30 10.53 15.17 -3.86
N ALA A 31 9.42 14.82 -3.23
CA ALA A 31 9.19 13.48 -2.72
C ALA A 31 8.15 12.86 -3.64
N THR A 32 8.48 11.71 -4.26
CA THR A 32 7.57 10.77 -4.93
C THR A 32 6.11 11.04 -4.58
N GLY A 33 5.42 11.82 -5.42
CA GLY A 33 4.06 12.28 -5.13
C GLY A 33 3.08 11.10 -5.05
N PRO A 34 1.86 11.31 -4.53
CA PRO A 34 0.82 10.29 -4.55
C PRO A 34 0.50 9.77 -5.96
N ASP A 35 0.89 10.52 -7.00
CA ASP A 35 0.77 10.14 -8.41
C ASP A 35 2.12 9.74 -9.04
N ASP A 36 2.94 8.98 -8.30
CA ASP A 36 4.14 8.41 -8.89
C ASP A 36 3.76 7.40 -10.00
N PRO A 37 4.18 7.62 -11.26
CA PRO A 37 3.83 6.74 -12.36
C PRO A 37 4.55 5.38 -12.30
N ALA A 38 5.60 5.26 -11.47
CA ALA A 38 6.29 4.00 -11.23
C ALA A 38 5.71 3.22 -10.02
N ALA A 39 4.71 3.77 -9.32
CA ALA A 39 4.01 3.06 -8.26
C ALA A 39 3.15 1.92 -8.81
N VAL A 40 3.23 0.79 -8.12
CA VAL A 40 2.40 -0.39 -8.39
C VAL A 40 0.99 -0.10 -7.90
N ARG A 41 0.06 0.15 -8.84
CA ARG A 41 -1.34 0.47 -8.52
C ARG A 41 -2.16 -0.81 -8.38
N LEU A 42 -2.85 -0.94 -7.25
CA LEU A 42 -3.78 -2.02 -6.95
C LEU A 42 -5.17 -1.43 -6.79
N ALA A 43 -6.16 -2.01 -7.45
CA ALA A 43 -7.55 -1.62 -7.29
C ALA A 43 -8.12 -2.22 -5.99
N GLY A 44 -8.69 -1.39 -5.12
CA GLY A 44 -9.27 -1.82 -3.84
C GLY A 44 -10.27 -2.96 -4.02
N ALA A 45 -11.10 -2.88 -5.06
CA ALA A 45 -12.05 -3.92 -5.45
C ALA A 45 -11.40 -5.29 -5.72
N ALA A 46 -10.18 -5.33 -6.27
CA ALA A 46 -9.43 -6.57 -6.50
C ALA A 46 -8.75 -7.08 -5.22
N THR A 47 -8.59 -6.23 -4.21
CA THR A 47 -7.91 -6.54 -2.94
C THR A 47 -8.87 -6.80 -1.76
N ARG A 48 -10.17 -7.01 -2.04
CA ARG A 48 -11.20 -7.25 -1.02
C ARG A 48 -10.99 -8.49 -0.18
N THR A 49 -10.29 -9.48 -0.71
CA THR A 49 -9.91 -10.70 -0.01
C THR A 49 -8.40 -10.86 0.01
N ARG A 50 -7.89 -11.66 0.95
CA ARG A 50 -6.46 -12.00 1.01
C ARG A 50 -5.97 -12.61 -0.31
N GLY A 51 -6.74 -13.53 -0.89
CA GLY A 51 -6.42 -14.15 -2.17
C GLY A 51 -6.37 -13.14 -3.31
N GLY A 52 -7.33 -12.21 -3.35
CA GLY A 52 -7.35 -11.13 -4.34
C GLY A 52 -6.17 -10.18 -4.21
N LEU A 53 -5.83 -9.76 -2.98
CA LEU A 53 -4.65 -8.94 -2.71
C LEU A 53 -3.37 -9.63 -3.19
N PHE A 54 -3.21 -10.90 -2.86
CA PHE A 54 -2.05 -11.71 -3.24
C PHE A 54 -1.94 -11.87 -4.76
N ALA A 55 -3.06 -12.13 -5.44
CA ALA A 55 -3.09 -12.24 -6.89
C ALA A 55 -2.79 -10.90 -7.58
N ALA A 56 -3.33 -9.79 -7.06
CA ALA A 56 -3.10 -8.46 -7.59
C ALA A 56 -1.62 -8.05 -7.45
N LEU A 57 -1.01 -8.30 -6.29
CA LEU A 57 0.42 -8.09 -6.07
C LEU A 57 1.27 -8.98 -6.97
N ALA A 58 0.94 -10.27 -7.05
CA ALA A 58 1.68 -11.22 -7.88
C ALA A 58 1.66 -10.82 -9.36
N ALA A 59 0.51 -10.38 -9.86
CA ALA A 59 0.38 -9.91 -11.25
C ALA A 59 1.17 -8.61 -11.47
N ALA A 60 1.09 -7.66 -10.55
CA ALA A 60 1.67 -6.34 -10.75
C ALA A 60 3.20 -6.30 -10.50
N LEU A 61 3.71 -7.18 -9.63
CA LEU A 61 5.14 -7.33 -9.34
C LEU A 61 5.79 -8.49 -10.08
N ALA A 62 5.03 -9.21 -10.92
CA ALA A 62 5.47 -10.42 -11.62
C ALA A 62 6.11 -11.45 -10.67
N PHE A 63 5.42 -11.79 -9.59
CA PHE A 63 5.90 -12.80 -8.64
C PHE A 63 6.09 -14.17 -9.29
N PRO A 64 7.01 -14.98 -8.75
CA PRO A 64 7.25 -16.31 -9.27
C PRO A 64 6.02 -17.22 -9.17
N ALA A 65 5.89 -18.16 -10.11
CA ALA A 65 4.76 -19.10 -10.16
C ALA A 65 4.63 -20.02 -8.94
N HIS A 66 5.69 -20.15 -8.13
CA HIS A 66 5.70 -20.91 -6.88
C HIS A 66 5.33 -20.07 -5.65
N PHE A 67 4.79 -18.86 -5.84
CA PHE A 67 4.36 -18.00 -4.74
C PHE A 67 3.36 -18.73 -3.82
N GLY A 68 3.70 -18.86 -2.54
CA GLY A 68 2.99 -19.71 -1.58
C GLY A 68 1.63 -19.19 -1.08
N HIS A 69 1.12 -18.09 -1.64
CA HIS A 69 -0.19 -17.48 -1.29
C HIS A 69 -0.45 -17.34 0.23
N ASN A 70 0.60 -16.99 0.98
CA ASN A 70 0.54 -16.79 2.43
C ASN A 70 1.34 -15.55 2.82
N TRP A 71 1.16 -15.09 4.06
CA TRP A 71 1.79 -13.85 4.56
C TRP A 71 3.32 -13.92 4.62
N ASP A 72 3.87 -15.09 4.96
CA ASP A 72 5.31 -15.33 5.07
C ASP A 72 5.98 -15.33 3.69
N ALA A 73 5.37 -16.05 2.74
CA ALA A 73 5.77 -16.03 1.34
C ALA A 73 5.67 -14.61 0.75
N LEU A 74 4.68 -13.81 1.15
CA LEU A 74 4.57 -12.42 0.73
C LEU A 74 5.72 -11.57 1.28
N SER A 75 6.05 -11.69 2.57
CA SER A 75 7.20 -10.97 3.12
C SER A 75 8.50 -11.37 2.42
N ASP A 76 8.70 -12.65 2.13
CA ASP A 76 9.92 -13.16 1.49
C ASP A 76 10.11 -12.58 0.09
N VAL A 77 9.09 -12.67 -0.78
CA VAL A 77 9.18 -12.11 -2.14
C VAL A 77 9.27 -10.59 -2.15
N LEU A 78 8.66 -9.90 -1.19
CA LEU A 78 8.80 -8.44 -1.05
C LEU A 78 10.21 -8.06 -0.63
N ARG A 79 10.82 -8.81 0.29
CA ARG A 79 12.21 -8.61 0.73
C ARG A 79 13.19 -8.82 -0.42
N ASP A 80 13.02 -9.88 -1.20
CA ASP A 80 13.83 -10.12 -2.40
C ASP A 80 13.66 -9.00 -3.43
N ARG A 81 12.41 -8.58 -3.71
CA ARG A 81 12.14 -7.46 -4.61
C ARG A 81 12.75 -6.15 -4.10
N LEU A 82 12.69 -5.89 -2.80
CA LEU A 82 13.29 -4.71 -2.18
C LEU A 82 14.81 -4.81 -2.14
N ALA A 83 15.42 -6.00 -2.20
CA ALA A 83 16.86 -6.11 -2.36
C ALA A 83 17.33 -5.56 -3.72
N THR A 84 16.48 -5.62 -4.74
CA THR A 84 16.78 -5.11 -6.10
C THR A 84 16.53 -3.61 -6.27
N GLY A 85 15.74 -2.98 -5.40
CA GLY A 85 15.46 -1.54 -5.45
C GLY A 85 14.18 -1.14 -4.71
N PRO A 86 13.91 0.18 -4.59
CA PRO A 86 12.75 0.68 -3.86
C PRO A 86 11.43 0.23 -4.50
N LEU A 87 10.39 0.15 -3.68
CA LEU A 87 9.05 -0.25 -4.12
C LEU A 87 8.00 0.68 -3.53
N THR A 88 7.15 1.24 -4.40
CA THR A 88 5.96 1.98 -4.00
C THR A 88 4.72 1.20 -4.42
N VAL A 89 3.85 0.87 -3.47
CA VAL A 89 2.55 0.20 -3.69
C VAL A 89 1.45 1.19 -3.38
N ARG A 90 0.59 1.48 -4.35
CA ARG A 90 -0.59 2.32 -4.18
C ARG A 90 -1.84 1.46 -4.24
N VAL A 91 -2.65 1.48 -3.19
CA VAL A 91 -3.98 0.86 -3.17
C VAL A 91 -5.02 1.94 -3.37
N ASP A 92 -5.71 1.90 -4.50
CA ASP A 92 -6.87 2.75 -4.77
C ASP A 92 -8.12 2.17 -4.09
N ASP A 93 -9.11 2.97 -3.73
CA ASP A 93 -10.26 2.52 -2.93
C ASP A 93 -9.85 1.69 -1.69
N ALA A 94 -8.91 2.20 -0.89
CA ALA A 94 -8.34 1.46 0.24
C ALA A 94 -9.38 1.05 1.31
N GLY A 95 -10.58 1.64 1.32
CA GLY A 95 -11.70 1.18 2.14
C GLY A 95 -12.20 -0.22 1.76
N GLN A 96 -11.89 -0.70 0.55
CA GLN A 96 -12.20 -2.04 0.09
C GLN A 96 -11.09 -3.05 0.40
N LEU A 97 -9.91 -2.61 0.82
CA LEU A 97 -8.78 -3.49 1.10
C LEU A 97 -9.13 -4.44 2.25
N LEU A 98 -9.16 -5.74 1.95
CA LEU A 98 -9.51 -6.80 2.90
C LEU A 98 -10.91 -6.62 3.53
N ALA A 99 -11.83 -5.91 2.86
CA ALA A 99 -13.17 -5.64 3.36
C ALA A 99 -14.06 -6.91 3.52
N ASP A 100 -13.77 -7.98 2.77
CA ASP A 100 -14.44 -9.28 2.90
C ASP A 100 -13.73 -10.21 3.91
N GLU A 101 -12.64 -9.78 4.52
CA GLU A 101 -11.87 -10.55 5.50
C GLU A 101 -12.10 -10.05 6.93
N PRO A 102 -11.82 -10.88 7.95
CA PRO A 102 -11.87 -10.43 9.34
C PRO A 102 -10.94 -9.24 9.57
N ALA A 103 -11.33 -8.29 10.43
CA ALA A 103 -10.56 -7.08 10.73
C ALA A 103 -9.09 -7.36 11.16
N GLY A 104 -8.83 -8.54 11.74
CA GLY A 104 -7.46 -8.97 12.08
C GLY A 104 -6.54 -9.16 10.88
N GLN A 105 -7.06 -9.40 9.68
CA GLN A 105 -6.24 -9.54 8.46
C GLN A 105 -5.66 -8.21 8.01
N TYR A 106 -6.41 -7.12 8.17
CA TYR A 106 -5.88 -5.78 7.90
C TYR A 106 -4.74 -5.42 8.85
N ALA A 107 -4.90 -5.70 10.15
CA ALA A 107 -3.80 -5.54 11.11
C ALA A 107 -2.59 -6.42 10.75
N ARG A 108 -2.82 -7.64 10.27
CA ARG A 108 -1.75 -8.55 9.84
C ARG A 108 -1.04 -8.04 8.58
N PHE A 109 -1.78 -7.52 7.62
CA PHE A 109 -1.22 -6.85 6.45
C PHE A 109 -0.27 -5.72 6.86
N LEU A 110 -0.73 -4.81 7.73
CA LEU A 110 0.10 -3.70 8.21
C LEU A 110 1.34 -4.19 8.97
N ALA A 111 1.21 -5.22 9.79
CA ALA A 111 2.34 -5.78 10.53
C ALA A 111 3.40 -6.38 9.59
N VAL A 112 2.97 -7.16 8.58
CA VAL A 112 3.88 -7.79 7.61
C VAL A 112 4.60 -6.73 6.76
N PHE A 113 3.87 -5.74 6.25
CA PHE A 113 4.48 -4.67 5.45
C PHE A 113 5.40 -3.78 6.29
N GLY A 114 5.03 -3.49 7.54
CA GLY A 114 5.86 -2.72 8.46
C GLY A 114 7.15 -3.43 8.82
N ASP A 115 7.10 -4.75 9.06
CA ASP A 115 8.28 -5.57 9.31
C ASP A 115 9.24 -5.58 8.12
N VAL A 116 8.71 -5.81 6.91
CA VAL A 116 9.49 -5.77 5.67
C VAL A 116 10.09 -4.38 5.45
N ALA A 117 9.32 -3.31 5.65
CA ALA A 117 9.80 -1.94 5.49
C ALA A 117 10.91 -1.56 6.48
N ALA A 118 10.91 -2.16 7.68
CA ALA A 118 11.92 -1.91 8.70
C ALA A 118 13.23 -2.66 8.45
N ASP A 119 13.16 -3.86 7.87
CA ASP A 119 14.33 -4.72 7.68
C ASP A 119 14.93 -4.63 6.26
N ALA A 120 14.14 -4.20 5.27
CA ALA A 120 14.58 -4.18 3.88
C ALA A 120 15.69 -3.12 3.62
N PRO A 121 16.65 -3.42 2.73
CA PRO A 121 17.74 -2.50 2.40
C PRO A 121 17.29 -1.28 1.59
N HIS A 122 16.18 -1.38 0.86
CA HIS A 122 15.58 -0.28 0.11
C HIS A 122 14.20 0.07 0.68
N PRO A 123 13.77 1.34 0.57
CA PRO A 123 12.51 1.77 1.17
C PRO A 123 11.30 1.14 0.47
N LEU A 124 10.39 0.62 1.30
CA LEU A 124 9.04 0.26 0.91
C LEU A 124 8.10 1.41 1.27
N ARG A 125 7.31 1.86 0.30
CA ARG A 125 6.27 2.88 0.50
C ARG A 125 4.91 2.32 0.13
N VAL A 126 3.95 2.40 1.04
CA VAL A 126 2.56 2.02 0.83
C VAL A 126 1.70 3.27 0.88
N VAL A 127 0.93 3.51 -0.18
CA VAL A 127 0.00 4.63 -0.30
C VAL A 127 -1.42 4.07 -0.34
N LEU A 128 -2.18 4.30 0.73
CA LEU A 128 -3.59 3.92 0.80
C LEU A 128 -4.43 5.14 0.40
N HIS A 129 -5.11 5.06 -0.73
CA HIS A 129 -5.99 6.12 -1.21
C HIS A 129 -7.44 5.80 -0.84
N ALA A 130 -8.00 6.55 0.11
CA ALA A 130 -9.39 6.40 0.48
C ALA A 130 -10.28 7.16 -0.52
N SER A 131 -11.09 6.43 -1.28
CA SER A 131 -12.20 6.99 -2.05
C SER A 131 -13.31 7.46 -1.11
N ARG A 132 -13.96 8.57 -1.45
CA ARG A 132 -15.16 8.98 -0.74
C ARG A 132 -16.26 7.95 -0.98
N PRO A 133 -17.00 7.51 0.06
CA PRO A 133 -18.25 6.81 -0.17
C PRO A 133 -19.20 7.77 -0.90
N SER A 134 -19.68 7.36 -2.08
CA SER A 134 -20.71 8.07 -2.85
C SER A 134 -22.05 8.13 -2.12
#